data_AF-A0A0Z8VD12-F1
#
_entry.id   AF-A0A0Z8VD12-F1
#
_cell.length_a   1.000
_cell.length_b   1.000
_cell.length_c   1.000
_cell.angle_alpha   90.00
_cell.angle_beta   90.00
_cell.angle_gamma   90.00
#
_symmetry.space_group_name_H-M   'P 1'
#
loop_
_entity.id
_entity.type
_entity.pdbx_description
1 polymer ?
#
loop_
_entity_poly.entity_id
_entity_poly.type
_entity_poly.pdbx_seq_one_letter_code
_entity_poly.pdbx_strand_id
1 'polypeptide(L)' 'MSVKLDVLYQSCSGIAIHQANIVVCILNGPLTSTHPKREMVTFDTTTKGLCACRDFLGQFHVEAVGMESMGVY' A
#
# COMPACT_ATOMS: atom_id res chain seq x y z
N MET A 1 26.39 -17.91 1.84
CA MET A 1 25.83 -17.33 0.60
C MET A 1 24.81 -16.30 1.04
N SER A 2 25.05 -15.00 0.81
CA SER A 2 24.11 -13.96 1.24
C SER A 2 22.96 -13.89 0.23
N VAL A 3 21.71 -14.01 0.68
CA VAL A 3 20.54 -13.84 -0.20
C VAL A 3 20.46 -12.36 -0.55
N LYS A 4 20.59 -12.04 -1.84
CA LYS A 4 20.41 -10.68 -2.34
C LYS A 4 18.92 -10.49 -2.60
N LEU A 5 18.31 -9.50 -1.96
CA LEU A 5 16.90 -9.16 -2.17
C LEU A 5 16.82 -8.22 -3.38
N ASP A 6 16.07 -8.60 -4.40
CA ASP A 6 15.76 -7.71 -5.52
C ASP A 6 14.54 -6.85 -5.18
N VAL A 7 14.70 -5.53 -5.27
CA VAL A 7 13.60 -4.58 -5.15
C VAL A 7 12.98 -4.43 -6.53
N LEU A 8 11.68 -4.72 -6.66
CA LEU A 8 10.99 -4.77 -7.95
C LEU A 8 10.19 -3.51 -8.28
N TYR A 9 9.75 -2.76 -7.26
CA TYR A 9 8.90 -1.58 -7.41
C TYR A 9 9.49 -0.39 -6.67
N GLN A 10 9.41 0.79 -7.29
CA GLN A 10 9.75 2.06 -6.67
C GLN A 10 8.72 2.46 -5.62
N SER A 11 7.44 2.12 -5.88
CA SER A 11 6.38 2.25 -4.90
C SER A 11 5.42 1.06 -4.95
N CYS A 12 5.18 0.45 -3.79
CA CYS A 12 4.17 -0.59 -3.62
C CYS A 12 3.34 -0.33 -2.36
N SER A 13 2.16 -0.95 -2.31
CA SER A 13 1.28 -0.84 -1.15
C SER A 13 0.79 -2.19 -0.64
N GLY A 14 0.67 -2.31 0.68
CA GLY A 14 -0.15 -3.32 1.33
C GLY A 14 -1.49 -2.70 1.77
N ILE A 15 -2.59 -3.36 1.45
CA ILE A 15 -3.94 -2.94 1.85
C ILE A 15 -4.61 -4.05 2.65
N ALA A 16 -5.12 -3.71 3.84
CA ALA A 16 -5.96 -4.57 4.66
C ALA A 16 -7.38 -4.00 4.71
N ILE A 17 -8.36 -4.80 4.26
CA ILE A 17 -9.77 -4.39 4.21
C ILE A 17 -10.55 -5.09 5.33
N HIS A 18 -11.21 -4.29 6.15
CA HIS A 18 -12.17 -4.71 7.17
C HIS A 18 -13.54 -4.08 6.87
N GLN A 19 -14.59 -4.52 7.57
CA GLN A 19 -15.97 -4.08 7.33
C GLN A 19 -16.15 -2.56 7.26
N ALA A 20 -15.52 -1.80 8.18
CA ALA A 20 -15.68 -0.35 8.27
C ALA A 20 -14.45 0.45 7.82
N ASN A 21 -13.30 -0.21 7.61
CA ASN A 21 -12.03 0.47 7.43
C ASN A 21 -11.15 -0.20 6.39
N ILE A 22 -10.36 0.62 5.69
CA ILE A 22 -9.33 0.22 4.75
C ILE A 22 -8.01 0.80 5.28
N VAL A 23 -7.09 -0.07 5.67
CA VAL A 23 -5.76 0.33 6.13
C VAL A 23 -4.79 0.20 4.97
N VAL A 24 -4.10 1.28 4.63
CA VAL A 24 -3.13 1.35 3.54
C VAL A 24 -1.75 1.61 4.12
N CYS A 25 -0.78 0.81 3.71
CA CYS A 25 0.64 1.02 3.95
C CYS A 25 1.34 1.15 2.60
N ILE A 26 2.13 2.21 2.40
CA ILE A 26 2.93 2.40 1.18
C ILE A 26 4.40 2.33 1.56
N LEU A 27 5.17 1.56 0.80
CA LEU A 27 6.63 1.62 0.78
C LEU A 27 7.06 2.30 -0.51
N ASN A 28 7.82 3.39 -0.41
CA ASN A 28 8.33 4.11 -1.58
C ASN A 28 9.82 4.47 -1.44
N GLY A 29 10.58 4.30 -2.52
CA GLY A 29 12.00 4.60 -2.56
C GLY A 29 12.71 4.04 -3.80
N PRO A 30 13.95 4.47 -4.06
CA PRO A 30 14.71 4.01 -5.22
C PRO A 30 14.94 2.50 -5.19
N LEU A 31 14.87 1.83 -6.35
CA LEU A 31 15.18 0.39 -6.50
C LEU A 31 16.60 0.00 -6.02
N THR A 32 17.49 0.97 -5.85
CA THR A 32 18.85 0.79 -5.32
C THR A 32 18.91 0.77 -3.79
N SER A 33 17.79 0.96 -3.09
CA SER A 33 17.72 1.03 -1.63
C SER A 33 16.83 -0.07 -1.06
N THR A 34 17.30 -0.72 0.01
CA THR A 34 16.50 -1.64 0.85
C THR A 34 15.81 -0.92 2.02
N HIS A 35 15.88 0.41 2.07
CA HIS A 35 15.30 1.25 3.13
C HIS A 35 14.27 2.22 2.53
N PRO A 36 13.08 1.73 2.14
CA PRO A 36 12.02 2.59 1.63
C PRO A 36 11.44 3.46 2.74
N LYS A 37 10.86 4.60 2.37
CA LYS A 37 10.00 5.39 3.25
C LYS A 37 8.66 4.68 3.39
N ARG A 38 8.05 4.79 4.57
CA ARG A 38 6.77 4.17 4.90
C ARG A 38 5.73 5.24 5.21
N GLU A 39 4.60 5.16 4.52
CA GLU A 39 3.40 5.97 4.77
C GLU A 39 2.26 5.05 5.19
N MET A 40 1.45 5.48 6.17
CA MET A 40 0.26 4.73 6.60
C MET A 40 -0.93 5.64 6.78
N VAL A 41 -2.07 5.25 6.20
CA VAL A 41 -3.34 5.96 6.33
C VAL A 41 -4.48 4.95 6.42
N THR A 42 -5.50 5.28 7.22
CA THR A 42 -6.75 4.53 7.31
C THR A 42 -7.89 5.34 6.70
N PHE A 43 -8.70 4.69 5.87
CA PHE A 43 -9.91 5.24 5.26
C PHE A 43 -11.14 4.46 5.72
N ASP A 44 -12.32 5.05 5.60
CA ASP A 44 -13.59 4.33 5.74
C ASP A 44 -13.95 3.55 4.45
N THR A 45 -14.95 2.66 4.54
CA THR A 45 -15.46 1.88 3.40
C THR A 45 -16.57 2.57 2.61
N THR A 46 -16.79 3.87 2.82
CA THR A 46 -17.75 4.65 2.02
C THR A 46 -17.17 4.97 0.64
N THR A 47 -18.00 5.35 -0.32
CA THR A 47 -17.53 5.83 -1.64
C THR A 47 -16.54 6.99 -1.51
N LYS A 48 -16.73 7.87 -0.52
CA LYS A 48 -15.80 8.99 -0.27
C LYS A 48 -14.46 8.48 0.24
N GLY A 49 -14.46 7.54 1.19
CA GLY A 49 -13.24 6.89 1.69
C GLY A 49 -12.49 6.14 0.61
N LEU A 50 -13.20 5.41 -0.26
CA LEU A 50 -12.62 4.71 -1.42
C LEU A 50 -11.99 5.67 -2.43
N CYS A 51 -12.64 6.80 -2.75
CA CYS A 51 -12.05 7.83 -3.60
C CYS A 51 -10.79 8.42 -2.97
N ALA A 52 -10.82 8.74 -1.67
CA ALA A 52 -9.65 9.25 -0.96
C ALA A 52 -8.49 8.23 -0.92
N CYS A 53 -8.81 6.95 -0.75
CA CYS A 53 -7.85 5.85 -0.82
C CYS A 53 -7.18 5.77 -2.20
N ARG A 54 -7.98 5.80 -3.28
CA ARG A 54 -7.47 5.85 -4.66
C ARG A 54 -6.54 7.06 -4.86
N ASP A 55 -6.98 8.24 -4.44
CA ASP A 55 -6.23 9.47 -4.63
C ASP A 55 -4.90 9.45 -3.84
N PHE A 56 -4.91 8.85 -2.65
CA PHE A 56 -3.69 8.63 -1.85
C PHE A 56 -2.72 7.66 -2.55
N LEU A 57 -3.18 6.51 -3.04
CA LEU A 57 -2.33 5.59 -3.83
C LEU A 57 -1.75 6.28 -5.07
N GLY A 58 -2.56 7.11 -5.75
CA GLY A 58 -2.13 7.88 -6.92
C GLY A 58 -1.03 8.91 -6.62
N GLN A 59 -1.08 9.59 -5.47
CA GLN A 59 -0.05 10.56 -5.06
C GLN A 59 1.35 9.94 -4.96
N PHE A 60 1.42 8.66 -4.57
CA PHE A 60 2.68 7.94 -4.43
C PHE A 60 3.07 7.14 -5.67
N HIS A 61 2.27 7.20 -6.76
CA HIS A 61 2.50 6.44 -7.97
C HIS A 61 2.67 4.94 -7.70
N VAL A 62 1.83 4.40 -6.81
CA VAL A 62 1.88 2.98 -6.42
C VAL A 62 1.74 2.08 -7.66
N GLU A 63 2.73 1.22 -7.88
CA GLU A 63 2.82 0.36 -9.07
C GLU A 63 2.17 -1.01 -8.82
N ALA A 64 2.24 -1.50 -7.59
CA ALA A 64 1.71 -2.80 -7.20
C ALA A 64 1.05 -2.74 -5.82
N VAL A 65 -0.06 -3.46 -5.67
CA VAL A 65 -0.81 -3.57 -4.42
C VAL A 65 -0.92 -5.04 -4.02
N GLY A 66 -0.42 -5.36 -2.83
CA GLY A 66 -0.78 -6.57 -2.12
C GLY A 66 -2.03 -6.31 -1.29
N MET A 67 -3.06 -7.13 -1.43
CA MET A 67 -4.34 -6.94 -0.74
C MET A 67 -4.69 -8.16 0.10
N GLU A 68 -5.02 -7.92 1.37
CA GLU A 68 -5.62 -8.89 2.27
C GLU A 68 -7.07 -8.47 2.57
N SER A 69 -7.99 -9.42 2.47
CA SER A 69 -9.34 -9.25 3.01
C SER A 69 -9.73 -10.49 3.81
N MET A 70 -10.00 -10.30 5.09
CA MET A 70 -10.53 -11.34 5.97
C MET A 70 -12.04 -11.35 5.76
N GLY A 71 -12.52 -12.33 4.99
CA GLY A 71 -13.84 -12.36 4.32
C GLY A 71 -15.09 -12.44 5.20
N VAL A 72 -15.30 -11.46 6.06
CA VAL A 72 -16.63 -11.16 6.60
C VAL A 72 -16.99 -9.75 6.15
N TYR A 73 -17.69 -9.68 5.02
CA TYR A 73 -18.25 -8.46 4.43
C TYR A 73 -19.66 -8.23 4.98
#